data_AF-A0A120HPL7-F1
#
_entry.id   AF-A0A120HPL7-F1
#
_cell.length_a   1.000
_cell.length_b   1.000
_cell.length_c   1.000
_cell.angle_alpha   90.00
_cell.angle_beta   90.00
_cell.angle_gamma   90.00
#
_symmetry.space_group_name_H-M   'P 1'
#
loop_
_entity.id
_entity.type
_entity.pdbx_description
1 polymer ?
#
loop_
_entity_poly.entity_id
_entity_poly.type
_entity_poly.pdbx_seq_one_letter_code
_entity_poly.pdbx_strand_id
1 'polypeptide(L)'
;MFKNRQFKIKVSGCSGFIFLGLLLLCIIALLLTVPLFGFFGLSILLAKYELAHLDLYDHWYRNALYFGWFLLLVLAVVFVIDLLGLFTMASMNMDYNMGVSIISTLIQYGICLFIFHQILVNLFNRIEFTWLGSGITVAVIYLITSALTTTTIIEEPKND
;
A
#
# COMPACT_ATOMS: atom_id res chain seq x y z
N MET A 1 45.41 -3.32 -25.56
CA MET A 1 45.44 -4.39 -24.53
C MET A 1 44.97 -3.78 -23.20
N PHE A 2 43.66 -3.74 -22.96
CA PHE A 2 43.09 -3.08 -21.77
C PHE A 2 43.11 -4.05 -20.59
N LYS A 3 44.00 -3.78 -19.64
CA LYS A 3 44.21 -4.59 -18.44
C LYS A 3 43.04 -4.38 -17.49
N ASN A 4 42.22 -5.43 -17.34
CA ASN A 4 41.06 -5.49 -16.46
C ASN A 4 41.49 -5.29 -14.99
N ARG A 5 41.40 -4.06 -14.47
CA ARG A 5 41.69 -3.77 -13.05
C ARG A 5 40.44 -4.12 -12.24
N GLN A 6 40.47 -5.28 -11.58
CA GLN A 6 39.41 -5.65 -10.64
C GLN A 6 39.45 -4.72 -9.42
N PHE A 7 38.43 -3.88 -9.30
CA PHE A 7 38.18 -3.08 -8.10
C PHE A 7 37.85 -4.02 -6.93
N LYS A 8 38.85 -4.40 -6.15
CA LYS A 8 38.64 -5.07 -4.86
C LYS A 8 38.28 -4.01 -3.83
N ILE A 9 36.98 -3.84 -3.59
CA ILE A 9 36.47 -3.00 -2.51
C ILE A 9 36.85 -3.66 -1.18
N LYS A 10 37.91 -3.18 -0.54
CA LYS A 10 38.28 -3.57 0.83
C LYS A 10 37.44 -2.75 1.80
N VAL A 11 36.29 -3.28 2.21
CA VAL A 11 35.48 -2.68 3.26
C VAL A 11 36.01 -3.17 4.61
N SER A 12 36.42 -2.28 5.52
CA SER A 12 36.73 -2.68 6.89
C SER A 12 35.46 -3.26 7.53
N GLY A 13 35.57 -4.35 8.29
CA GLY A 13 34.40 -5.07 8.82
C GLY A 13 33.41 -4.15 9.53
N CYS A 14 33.89 -3.18 10.32
CA CYS A 14 33.03 -2.25 11.08
C CYS A 14 32.32 -1.21 10.19
N SER A 15 33.00 -0.63 9.20
CA SER A 15 32.39 0.33 8.27
C SER A 15 31.36 -0.32 7.32
N GLY A 16 31.55 -1.60 7.00
CA GLY A 16 30.61 -2.35 6.17
C GLY A 16 29.27 -2.59 6.86
N PHE A 17 29.30 -2.96 8.15
CA PHE A 17 28.06 -3.12 8.95
C PHE A 17 27.30 -1.81 9.14
N ILE A 18 28.01 -0.69 9.38
CA ILE A 18 27.37 0.62 9.50
C ILE A 18 26.72 1.02 8.18
N PHE A 19 27.41 0.86 7.05
CA PHE A 19 26.86 1.15 5.74
C PHE A 19 25.63 0.31 5.41
N LEU A 20 25.68 -1.00 5.71
CA LEU A 20 24.58 -1.92 5.47
C LEU A 20 23.37 -1.63 6.38
N GLY A 21 23.61 -1.27 7.64
CA GLY A 21 22.57 -0.82 8.56
C GLY A 21 21.90 0.48 8.11
N LEU A 22 22.69 1.44 7.61
CA LEU A 22 22.19 2.72 7.10
C LEU A 22 21.37 2.52 5.82
N LEU A 23 21.81 1.64 4.93
CA LEU A 23 21.08 1.25 3.72
C LEU A 23 19.73 0.59 4.06
N LEU A 24 19.72 -0.34 5.02
CA LEU A 24 18.49 -0.98 5.49
C LEU A 24 17.52 0.06 6.08
N LEU A 25 18.03 1.01 6.85
CA LEU A 25 17.23 2.08 7.44
C LEU A 25 16.64 3.01 6.35
N CYS A 26 17.40 3.32 5.30
CA CYS A 26 16.89 4.04 4.13
C CYS A 26 15.77 3.28 3.42
N ILE A 27 15.90 1.96 3.25
CA ILE A 27 14.85 1.14 2.61
C ILE A 27 13.57 1.17 3.45
N ILE A 28 13.68 0.97 4.76
CA ILE A 28 12.53 1.02 5.68
C ILE A 28 11.89 2.41 5.66
N ALA A 29 12.71 3.47 5.69
CA ALA A 29 12.21 4.83 5.61
C ALA A 29 11.45 5.08 4.30
N LEU A 30 11.98 4.64 3.15
CA LEU A 30 11.30 4.77 1.86
C LEU A 30 9.98 3.99 1.82
N LEU A 31 9.97 2.74 2.31
CA LEU A 31 8.76 1.91 2.39
C LEU A 31 7.65 2.52 3.23
N LEU A 32 7.99 3.29 4.27
CA LEU A 32 7.00 3.95 5.12
C LEU A 32 6.60 5.34 4.58
N THR A 33 7.58 6.13 4.16
CA THR A 33 7.37 7.52 3.73
C THR A 33 6.63 7.62 2.40
N VAL A 34 6.93 6.76 1.42
CA VAL A 34 6.28 6.83 0.10
C VAL A 34 4.76 6.64 0.20
N PRO A 35 4.23 5.59 0.88
CA PRO A 35 2.80 5.45 1.09
C PRO A 35 2.20 6.60 1.90
N LEU A 36 2.89 7.05 2.95
CA LEU A 36 2.44 8.18 3.77
C LEU A 36 2.29 9.46 2.96
N PHE A 37 3.32 9.85 2.19
CA PHE A 37 3.27 11.03 1.33
C PHE A 37 2.25 10.88 0.21
N GLY A 38 2.11 9.70 -0.39
CA GLY A 38 1.09 9.42 -1.39
C GLY A 38 -0.33 9.60 -0.82
N PHE A 39 -0.58 9.05 0.36
CA PHE A 39 -1.87 9.17 1.04
C PHE A 39 -2.17 10.60 1.49
N PHE A 40 -1.18 11.31 2.04
CA PHE A 40 -1.33 12.73 2.38
C PHE A 40 -1.62 13.56 1.13
N GLY A 41 -0.88 13.35 0.04
CA GLY A 41 -1.10 14.03 -1.23
C GLY A 41 -2.50 13.79 -1.79
N LEU A 42 -2.96 12.54 -1.77
CA LEU A 42 -4.31 12.17 -2.17
C LEU A 42 -5.37 12.83 -1.28
N SER A 43 -5.17 12.82 0.03
CA SER A 43 -6.12 13.37 0.99
C SER A 43 -6.22 14.90 0.89
N ILE A 44 -5.11 15.59 0.64
CA ILE A 44 -5.09 17.04 0.35
C ILE A 44 -5.82 17.34 -0.96
N LEU A 45 -5.60 16.53 -2.00
CA LEU A 45 -6.29 16.69 -3.29
C LEU A 45 -7.81 16.50 -3.11
N LEU A 46 -8.23 15.47 -2.39
CA LEU A 46 -9.63 15.23 -2.05
C LEU A 46 -10.23 16.38 -1.23
N ALA A 47 -9.47 16.94 -0.28
CA ALA A 47 -9.90 18.08 0.51
C ALA A 47 -10.15 19.33 -0.34
N LYS A 48 -9.38 19.54 -1.40
CA LYS A 48 -9.61 20.65 -2.35
C LYS A 48 -10.98 20.57 -3.06
N TYR A 49 -11.52 19.36 -3.20
CA TYR A 49 -12.84 19.13 -3.82
C TYR A 49 -13.95 18.89 -2.77
N GLU A 50 -13.70 19.22 -1.49
CA GLU A 50 -14.63 18.97 -0.38
C GLU A 50 -14.99 17.48 -0.18
N LEU A 51 -14.15 16.57 -0.67
CA LEU A 51 -14.36 15.13 -0.57
C LEU A 51 -13.76 14.52 0.71
N ALA A 52 -12.88 15.27 1.39
CA ALA A 52 -12.23 14.89 2.65
C ALA A 52 -11.98 16.12 3.54
N HIS A 53 -12.04 15.94 4.85
CA HIS A 53 -11.62 16.92 5.85
C HIS A 53 -10.61 16.29 6.80
N LEU A 54 -9.51 17.00 7.05
CA LEU A 54 -8.37 16.51 7.83
C LEU A 54 -8.02 17.55 8.88
N ASP A 55 -8.17 17.19 10.15
CA ASP A 55 -7.78 18.06 11.27
C ASP A 55 -6.39 17.65 11.79
N LEU A 56 -5.36 18.38 11.35
CA LEU A 56 -3.96 18.12 11.70
C LEU A 56 -3.63 18.61 13.11
N TYR A 57 -2.89 17.81 13.87
CA TYR A 57 -2.27 18.27 15.12
C TYR A 57 -1.17 19.31 14.84
N ASP A 58 -0.95 20.21 15.81
CA ASP A 58 0.16 21.17 15.76
C ASP A 58 1.55 20.51 15.64
N HIS A 59 1.69 19.33 16.24
CA HIS A 59 2.96 18.61 16.27
C HIS A 59 3.06 17.59 15.15
N TRP A 60 4.06 17.73 14.29
CA TRP A 60 4.26 16.89 13.10
C TRP A 60 4.38 15.38 13.42
N TYR A 61 5.03 15.01 14.53
CA TYR A 61 5.22 13.60 14.90
C TYR A 61 3.89 12.92 15.26
N ARG A 62 2.92 13.67 15.83
CA ARG A 62 1.59 13.14 16.14
C ARG A 62 0.80 12.89 14.87
N ASN A 63 0.92 13.78 13.89
CA ASN A 63 0.34 13.56 12.56
C ASN A 63 0.95 12.32 11.90
N ALA A 64 2.29 12.22 11.88
CA ALA A 64 2.97 11.08 11.27
C ALA A 64 2.51 9.74 11.88
N LEU A 65 2.43 9.65 13.21
CA LEU A 65 1.95 8.45 13.89
C LEU A 65 0.47 8.18 13.65
N TYR A 66 -0.39 9.19 13.77
CA TYR A 66 -1.84 9.02 13.64
C TYR A 66 -2.25 8.63 12.21
N PHE A 67 -1.81 9.39 11.21
CA PHE A 67 -2.11 9.12 9.81
C PHE A 67 -1.33 7.92 9.27
N GLY A 68 -0.11 7.66 9.78
CA GLY A 68 0.64 6.46 9.45
C GLY A 68 -0.04 5.20 9.97
N TRP A 69 -0.56 5.23 11.20
CA TRP A 69 -1.35 4.14 11.76
C TRP A 69 -2.66 3.92 11.01
N PHE A 70 -3.35 5.01 10.65
CA PHE A 70 -4.53 4.95 9.80
C PHE A 70 -4.23 4.25 8.47
N LEU A 71 -3.19 4.69 7.75
CA LEU A 71 -2.78 4.08 6.49
C LEU A 71 -2.45 2.59 6.63
N LEU A 72 -1.73 2.21 7.69
CA LEU A 72 -1.39 0.82 7.96
C LEU A 72 -2.66 -0.04 8.15
N LEU A 73 -3.64 0.45 8.92
CA LEU A 73 -4.93 -0.21 9.09
C LEU A 73 -5.69 -0.35 7.77
N VAL A 74 -5.70 0.70 6.94
CA VAL A 74 -6.37 0.64 5.62
C VAL A 74 -5.73 -0.44 4.74
N LEU A 75 -4.39 -0.48 4.67
CA LEU A 75 -3.67 -1.50 3.93
C LEU A 75 -3.94 -2.91 4.48
N ALA A 76 -3.99 -3.06 5.81
CA ALA A 76 -4.31 -4.33 6.44
C ALA A 76 -5.72 -4.82 6.11
N VAL A 77 -6.72 -3.92 6.10
CA VAL A 77 -8.10 -4.28 5.73
C VAL A 77 -8.18 -4.73 4.27
N VAL A 78 -7.56 -3.99 3.35
CA VAL A 78 -7.53 -4.37 1.92
C VAL A 78 -6.90 -5.75 1.76
N PHE A 79 -5.76 -5.99 2.41
CA PHE A 79 -5.04 -7.27 2.35
C PHE A 79 -5.87 -8.43 2.93
N VAL A 80 -6.54 -8.24 4.07
CA VAL A 80 -7.39 -9.27 4.69
C VAL A 80 -8.57 -9.61 3.78
N ILE A 81 -9.21 -8.63 3.15
CA ILE A 81 -10.33 -8.84 2.24
C ILE A 81 -9.88 -9.59 0.98
N ASP A 82 -8.75 -9.20 0.41
CA ASP A 82 -8.16 -9.85 -0.77
C ASP A 82 -7.84 -11.33 -0.47
N LEU A 83 -7.22 -11.59 0.68
CA LEU A 83 -6.93 -12.93 1.17
C LEU A 83 -8.20 -13.78 1.38
N LEU A 84 -9.24 -13.20 2.00
CA LEU A 84 -10.55 -13.86 2.13
C LEU A 84 -11.17 -14.16 0.76
N GLY A 85 -11.04 -13.24 -0.20
CA GLY A 85 -11.47 -13.44 -1.57
C GLY A 85 -10.78 -14.63 -2.24
N LEU A 86 -9.46 -14.71 -2.12
CA LEU A 86 -8.65 -15.81 -2.64
C LEU A 86 -9.03 -17.15 -2.00
N PHE A 87 -9.19 -17.19 -0.68
CA PHE A 87 -9.64 -18.40 0.04
C PHE A 87 -11.04 -18.84 -0.40
N THR A 88 -11.96 -17.89 -0.62
CA THR A 88 -13.31 -18.19 -1.07
C THR A 88 -13.30 -18.81 -2.47
N MET A 89 -12.53 -18.24 -3.41
CA MET A 89 -12.39 -18.81 -4.75
C MET A 89 -11.78 -20.21 -4.73
N ALA A 90 -10.73 -20.40 -3.93
CA ALA A 90 -10.06 -21.69 -3.77
C ALA A 90 -11.01 -22.73 -3.15
N SER A 91 -11.77 -22.36 -2.12
CA SER A 91 -12.73 -23.26 -1.45
C SER A 91 -13.89 -23.66 -2.35
N MET A 92 -14.32 -22.79 -3.27
CA MET A 92 -15.41 -23.07 -4.22
C MET A 92 -14.92 -23.79 -5.47
N ASN A 93 -13.61 -24.04 -5.59
CA ASN A 93 -12.97 -24.66 -6.75
C ASN A 93 -13.40 -24.00 -8.07
N MET A 94 -13.57 -22.68 -8.05
CA MET A 94 -14.01 -21.90 -9.20
C MET A 94 -12.86 -21.76 -10.20
N ASP A 95 -13.08 -22.17 -11.44
CA ASP A 95 -12.14 -21.92 -12.53
C ASP A 95 -11.95 -20.41 -12.70
N TYR A 96 -10.68 -19.98 -12.73
CA TYR A 96 -10.30 -18.57 -12.80
C TYR A 96 -10.61 -18.01 -14.19
N ASN A 97 -11.86 -17.60 -14.40
CA ASN A 97 -12.30 -16.92 -15.62
C ASN A 97 -12.33 -15.40 -15.40
N MET A 98 -12.07 -14.64 -16.46
CA MET A 98 -12.03 -13.17 -16.44
C MET A 98 -13.31 -12.55 -15.84
N GLY A 99 -14.48 -13.12 -16.14
CA GLY A 99 -15.76 -12.66 -15.56
C GLY A 99 -15.87 -12.89 -14.05
N VAL A 100 -15.40 -14.04 -13.56
CA VAL A 100 -15.39 -14.37 -12.12
C VAL A 100 -14.44 -13.46 -11.36
N SER A 101 -13.27 -13.18 -11.95
CA SER A 101 -12.28 -12.25 -11.38
C SER A 101 -12.86 -10.83 -11.26
N ILE A 102 -13.48 -10.29 -12.31
CA ILE A 102 -14.08 -8.95 -12.27
C ILE A 102 -15.17 -8.84 -11.19
N ILE A 103 -16.08 -9.81 -11.13
CA ILE A 103 -17.19 -9.80 -10.17
C ILE A 103 -16.66 -9.90 -8.73
N SER A 104 -15.69 -10.77 -8.50
CA SER A 104 -15.11 -10.91 -7.16
C SER A 104 -14.39 -9.64 -6.72
N THR A 105 -13.60 -9.02 -7.60
CA THR A 105 -12.94 -7.74 -7.31
C THR A 105 -13.96 -6.63 -7.03
N LEU A 106 -15.07 -6.57 -7.76
CA LEU A 106 -16.15 -5.61 -7.48
C LEU A 106 -16.79 -5.81 -6.10
N ILE A 107 -17.06 -7.07 -5.73
CA ILE A 107 -17.61 -7.42 -4.42
C ILE A 107 -16.62 -7.06 -3.31
N GLN A 108 -15.36 -7.44 -3.45
CA GLN A 108 -14.30 -7.14 -2.50
C GLN A 108 -14.10 -5.63 -2.34
N TYR A 109 -14.10 -4.88 -3.44
CA TYR A 109 -14.05 -3.43 -3.43
C TYR A 109 -15.24 -2.84 -2.66
N GLY A 110 -16.46 -3.32 -2.92
CA GLY A 110 -17.66 -2.85 -2.22
C GLY A 110 -17.62 -3.11 -0.71
N ILE A 111 -17.20 -4.32 -0.30
CA ILE A 111 -17.01 -4.70 1.10
C ILE A 111 -15.93 -3.82 1.74
N CYS A 112 -14.81 -3.63 1.04
CA CYS A 112 -13.70 -2.82 1.53
C CYS A 112 -14.10 -1.35 1.68
N LEU A 113 -14.84 -0.79 0.73
CA LEU A 113 -15.37 0.57 0.82
C LEU A 113 -16.31 0.73 2.01
N PHE A 114 -17.20 -0.24 2.23
CA PHE A 114 -18.11 -0.22 3.37
C PHE A 114 -17.36 -0.26 4.70
N ILE A 115 -16.42 -1.19 4.86
CA ILE A 115 -15.59 -1.31 6.07
C ILE A 115 -14.74 -0.04 6.26
N PHE A 116 -14.12 0.47 5.20
CA PHE A 116 -13.33 1.69 5.25
C PHE A 116 -14.17 2.86 5.75
N HIS A 117 -15.31 3.15 5.11
CA HIS A 117 -16.10 4.32 5.44
C HIS A 117 -16.84 4.20 6.77
N GLN A 118 -17.45 3.04 7.06
CA GLN A 118 -18.29 2.87 8.25
C GLN A 118 -17.50 2.48 9.50
N ILE A 119 -16.37 1.81 9.35
CA ILE A 119 -15.59 1.32 10.49
C ILE A 119 -14.31 2.14 10.63
N LEU A 120 -13.45 2.18 9.62
CA LEU A 120 -12.14 2.84 9.76
C LEU A 120 -12.24 4.35 9.89
N VAL A 121 -12.96 5.05 9.01
CA VAL A 121 -13.09 6.52 9.09
C VAL A 121 -13.76 6.93 10.40
N ASN A 122 -14.83 6.25 10.81
CA ASN A 122 -15.53 6.53 12.08
C ASN A 122 -14.70 6.23 13.33
N LEU A 123 -13.68 5.37 13.25
CA LEU A 123 -12.77 5.12 14.37
C LEU A 123 -11.77 6.30 14.58
N PHE A 124 -11.64 7.19 13.59
CA PHE A 124 -10.67 8.27 13.56
C PHE A 124 -11.36 9.64 13.55
N ASN A 125 -11.52 10.24 14.73
CA ASN A 125 -12.23 11.51 14.93
C ASN A 125 -11.66 12.75 14.19
N ARG A 126 -10.47 12.65 13.58
CA ARG A 126 -9.80 13.78 12.88
C ARG A 126 -9.79 13.64 11.37
N ILE A 127 -10.44 12.60 10.86
CA ILE A 127 -10.48 12.26 9.46
C ILE A 127 -11.94 12.09 9.09
N GLU A 128 -12.42 12.94 8.20
CA GLU A 128 -13.74 12.78 7.63
C GLU A 128 -13.59 12.61 6.13
N PHE A 129 -14.21 11.57 5.60
CA PHE A 129 -14.30 11.37 4.15
C PHE A 129 -15.76 11.32 3.78
N THR A 130 -16.11 11.93 2.64
CA THR A 130 -17.38 11.65 1.98
C THR A 130 -17.38 10.21 1.44
N TRP A 131 -18.55 9.66 1.14
CA TRP A 131 -18.64 8.35 0.46
C TRP A 131 -17.87 8.32 -0.87
N LEU A 132 -17.95 9.41 -1.64
CA LEU A 132 -17.21 9.55 -2.90
C LEU A 132 -15.69 9.62 -2.66
N GLY A 133 -15.25 10.41 -1.68
CA GLY A 133 -13.83 10.49 -1.32
C GLY A 133 -13.28 9.16 -0.81
N SER A 134 -14.10 8.41 -0.07
CA SER A 134 -13.79 7.06 0.39
C SER A 134 -13.64 6.09 -0.77
N GLY A 135 -14.56 6.15 -1.75
CA GLY A 135 -14.49 5.35 -2.98
C GLY A 135 -13.20 5.60 -3.75
N ILE A 136 -12.87 6.86 -4.00
CA ILE A 136 -11.63 7.24 -4.70
C ILE A 136 -10.40 6.74 -3.93
N THR A 137 -10.38 6.91 -2.60
CA THR A 137 -9.26 6.49 -1.76
C THR A 137 -9.04 4.98 -1.84
N VAL A 138 -10.09 4.19 -1.66
CA VAL A 138 -10.02 2.73 -1.75
C VAL A 138 -9.63 2.28 -3.15
N ALA A 139 -10.15 2.92 -4.20
CA ALA A 139 -9.81 2.60 -5.59
C ALA A 139 -8.33 2.84 -5.89
N VAL A 140 -7.77 3.97 -5.45
CA VAL A 140 -6.34 4.26 -5.60
C VAL A 140 -5.50 3.23 -4.86
N ILE A 141 -5.89 2.83 -3.65
CA ILE A 141 -5.17 1.82 -2.89
C ILE A 141 -5.21 0.46 -3.60
N TYR A 142 -6.36 0.05 -4.14
CA TYR A 142 -6.48 -1.17 -4.95
C TYR A 142 -5.61 -1.13 -6.22
N LEU A 143 -5.51 0.03 -6.88
CA LEU A 143 -4.64 0.19 -8.04
C LEU A 143 -3.16 0.05 -7.66
N ILE A 144 -2.76 0.62 -6.52
CA ILE A 144 -1.39 0.50 -6.00
C ILE A 144 -1.08 -0.94 -5.63
N THR A 145 -1.96 -1.62 -4.89
CA THR A 145 -1.75 -3.02 -4.50
C THR A 145 -1.71 -3.94 -5.72
N SER A 146 -2.62 -3.73 -6.68
CA SER A 146 -2.63 -4.48 -7.95
C SER A 146 -1.36 -4.25 -8.78
N ALA A 147 -0.86 -3.02 -8.87
CA ALA A 147 0.39 -2.73 -9.57
C ALA A 147 1.59 -3.45 -8.92
N LEU A 148 1.64 -3.50 -7.59
CA LEU A 148 2.69 -4.20 -6.86
C LEU A 148 2.61 -5.71 -7.04
N THR A 149 1.42 -6.32 -6.99
CA THR A 149 1.26 -7.76 -7.17
C THR A 149 1.49 -8.21 -8.61
N THR A 150 1.06 -7.43 -9.61
CA THR A 150 1.21 -7.80 -11.04
C THR A 150 2.68 -7.90 -11.47
N THR A 151 3.58 -7.12 -10.87
CA THR A 151 5.03 -7.22 -11.14
C THR A 151 5.67 -8.53 -10.69
N THR A 152 4.99 -9.34 -9.86
CA THR A 152 5.50 -10.66 -9.45
C THR A 152 5.05 -11.82 -10.35
N ILE A 153 4.15 -11.60 -11.31
CA ILE A 153 3.58 -12.66 -12.17
C ILE A 153 4.28 -12.74 -13.53
N ILE A 154 5.14 -11.77 -13.88
CA ILE A 154 5.92 -11.78 -15.12
C ILE A 154 7.30 -12.37 -14.83
N GLU A 155 7.40 -13.70 -14.80
CA GLU A 155 8.56 -14.53 -15.23
C GLU A 155 8.45 -15.96 -14.66
N GLU A 156 7.61 -16.78 -15.27
CA GLU A 156 8.04 -18.15 -15.58
C GLU A 156 8.08 -18.25 -17.11
N PRO A 157 9.27 -18.26 -17.76
CA PRO A 157 9.34 -18.70 -19.13
C PRO A 157 8.89 -20.16 -19.15
N LYS A 158 7.83 -20.39 -19.92
CA LYS A 158 7.36 -21.73 -20.29
C LYS A 158 8.54 -22.44 -20.96
N ASN A 159 9.26 -23.28 -20.22
CA ASN A 159 10.26 -24.17 -20.80
C ASN A 159 9.50 -25.29 -21.53
N ASP A 160 9.54 -25.20 -22.86
CA ASP A 160 9.29 -26.21 -23.90
C ASP A 160 8.16 -27.23 -23.68
#